data_AF-A0A966PUN2-F1
#
_entry.id   AF-A0A966PUN2-F1
#
_cell.length_a   1.000
_cell.length_b   1.000
_cell.length_c   1.000
_cell.angle_alpha   90.00
_cell.angle_beta   90.00
_cell.angle_gamma   90.00
#
_symmetry.space_group_name_H-M   'P 1'
#
loop_
_entity.id
_entity.type
_entity.pdbx_description
1 polymer ?
#
loop_
_entity_poly.entity_id
_entity_poly.type
_entity_poly.pdbx_seq_one_letter_code
_entity_poly.pdbx_strand_id
1 'polypeptide(L)'
;MKKIKPVEGNQTFCMAPWTHTYLSPQTERRMCCASREPAQSFRQYIDREGDLKDYNPETLEQHWNNEHMRSVRKRMMAGETLPECQVCNDKLLNTDVYREYFNNLFRHKIDDAFEKTDDTGYTEMKTVSFDYRFNNLCNFKCRQCGDMLSSSWESEQRNHDMWSPERQPWMASPLRQQISLFQDSIVVMEFMNAIEEKRMEEIYWVGGEPLMWDIHWDAMARIIDLKFSDRVYVRYNTNLSRTEFKGKKLFELLRQFRDWQVCASIDGTGEIGEYIRTGLNYKKFLDNFREGLAVARNKRQMQLDFTITMPGLQEIRNMFDLSQQLNAKLLTKVTFAFDSQQIMSPMCLPKTLLNEIIDENLAYIRPRATPLQQSLIDVLENMKTRATFWEEYPKAEIGIRSGKTRCEQIDTIRGTDIKKILTDERLLEWWKNI
;
A
#
# COMPACT_ATOMS: atom_id res chain seq x y z
N MET A 1 5.27 35.61 5.72
CA MET A 1 3.87 35.17 6.03
C MET A 1 3.84 34.63 7.46
N LYS A 2 2.71 34.72 8.21
CA LYS A 2 2.66 34.11 9.55
C LYS A 2 2.76 32.59 9.42
N LYS A 3 3.81 32.00 9.98
CA LYS A 3 3.99 30.54 10.08
C LYS A 3 3.45 30.07 11.42
N ILE A 4 2.68 28.99 11.44
CA ILE A 4 2.03 28.42 12.62
C ILE A 4 2.55 27.00 12.83
N LYS A 5 3.29 26.79 13.93
CA LYS A 5 3.80 25.47 14.30
C LYS A 5 2.65 24.56 14.78
N PRO A 6 2.82 23.22 14.74
CA PRO A 6 1.86 22.28 15.31
C PRO A 6 1.54 22.58 16.78
N VAL A 7 2.58 22.91 17.58
CA VAL A 7 2.44 23.26 19.01
C VAL A 7 1.67 24.56 19.25
N GLU A 8 1.51 25.38 18.23
CA GLU A 8 0.74 26.64 18.25
C GLU A 8 -0.70 26.44 17.72
N GLY A 9 -1.12 25.20 17.46
CA GLY A 9 -2.49 24.85 17.05
C GLY A 9 -2.68 24.55 15.57
N ASN A 10 -1.61 24.37 14.79
CA ASN A 10 -1.73 23.99 13.38
C ASN A 10 -2.10 22.49 13.22
N GLN A 11 -3.37 22.22 12.93
CA GLN A 11 -3.90 20.86 12.75
C GLN A 11 -3.63 20.25 11.36
N THR A 12 -3.23 21.06 10.38
CA THR A 12 -3.03 20.61 8.98
C THR A 12 -1.58 20.25 8.67
N PHE A 13 -0.65 20.66 9.54
CA PHE A 13 0.77 20.42 9.40
C PHE A 13 1.14 18.93 9.30
N CYS A 14 2.02 18.60 8.38
CA CYS A 14 2.55 17.27 8.13
C CYS A 14 4.06 17.37 7.85
N MET A 15 4.90 16.53 8.44
CA MET A 15 6.34 16.53 8.15
C MET A 15 6.71 15.95 6.77
N ALA A 16 5.79 15.30 6.06
CA ALA A 16 6.08 14.64 4.79
C ALA A 16 6.73 15.57 3.75
N PRO A 17 6.23 16.80 3.48
CA PRO A 17 6.84 17.71 2.50
C PRO A 17 8.27 18.16 2.82
N TRP A 18 8.77 17.91 4.04
CA TRP A 18 10.12 18.27 4.48
C TRP A 18 11.05 17.07 4.68
N THR A 19 10.52 15.85 4.72
CA THR A 19 11.31 14.66 5.09
C THR A 19 11.12 13.46 4.18
N HIS A 20 9.99 13.36 3.47
CA HIS A 20 9.57 12.15 2.76
C HIS A 20 9.53 12.35 1.25
N THR A 21 9.89 11.30 0.51
CA THR A 21 9.70 11.24 -0.94
C THR A 21 9.01 9.94 -1.35
N TYR A 22 8.06 10.06 -2.27
CA TYR A 22 7.30 8.98 -2.87
C TYR A 22 7.54 8.92 -4.38
N LEU A 23 7.67 7.70 -4.91
CA LEU A 23 7.70 7.44 -6.34
C LEU A 23 6.89 6.18 -6.67
N SER A 24 5.94 6.27 -7.59
CA SER A 24 5.18 5.10 -8.07
C SER A 24 6.01 4.19 -8.99
N PRO A 25 5.55 2.95 -9.26
CA PRO A 25 6.22 2.07 -10.23
C PRO A 25 6.22 2.57 -11.67
N GLN A 26 5.45 3.62 -11.98
CA GLN A 26 5.42 4.31 -13.28
C GLN A 26 6.11 5.68 -13.20
N THR A 27 6.92 5.89 -12.16
CA THR A 27 7.71 7.10 -11.90
C THR A 27 6.87 8.37 -11.69
N GLU A 28 5.65 8.24 -11.19
CA GLU A 28 4.87 9.40 -10.72
C GLU A 28 5.44 9.88 -9.39
N ARG A 29 5.90 11.13 -9.34
CA ARG A 29 6.24 11.80 -8.08
C ARG A 29 5.04 12.48 -7.49
N ARG A 30 4.94 12.37 -6.16
CA ARG A 30 3.92 13.03 -5.34
C ARG A 30 4.52 13.40 -3.99
N MET A 31 3.82 14.27 -3.28
CA MET A 31 4.16 14.63 -1.90
C MET A 31 4.16 13.41 -0.96
N CYS A 32 3.22 12.48 -1.13
CA CYS A 32 3.20 11.19 -0.44
C CYS A 32 2.34 10.17 -1.18
N CYS A 33 2.39 8.89 -0.79
CA CYS A 33 1.59 7.84 -1.42
C CYS A 33 0.06 8.00 -1.28
N ALA A 34 -0.39 8.89 -0.38
CA ALA A 34 -1.79 9.13 -0.06
C ALA A 34 -2.28 10.51 -0.55
N SER A 35 -1.44 11.30 -1.22
CA SER A 35 -1.85 12.60 -1.72
C SER A 35 -2.68 12.46 -3.00
N ARG A 36 -3.72 13.29 -3.08
CA ARG A 36 -4.59 13.43 -4.25
C ARG A 36 -4.15 14.64 -5.05
N GLU A 37 -3.06 14.44 -5.78
CA GLU A 37 -2.51 15.42 -6.72
C GLU A 37 -2.90 15.00 -8.15
N PRO A 38 -3.08 15.95 -9.08
CA PRO A 38 -3.25 15.62 -10.48
C PRO A 38 -2.09 14.75 -10.98
N ALA A 39 -2.40 13.75 -11.81
CA ALA A 39 -1.37 12.93 -12.44
C ALA A 39 -0.37 13.79 -13.25
N GLN A 40 0.91 13.45 -13.16
CA GLN A 40 1.96 14.05 -13.98
C GLN A 40 1.94 13.46 -15.39
N SER A 41 1.85 12.13 -15.49
CA SER A 41 1.78 11.38 -16.75
C SER A 41 0.73 10.26 -16.70
N PHE A 42 0.64 9.53 -15.59
CA PHE A 42 -0.23 8.37 -15.43
C PHE A 42 -1.15 8.52 -14.23
N ARG A 43 -2.44 8.29 -14.47
CA ARG A 43 -3.43 8.19 -13.42
C ARG A 43 -3.03 7.12 -12.40
N GLN A 44 -2.99 7.50 -11.13
CA GLN A 44 -2.77 6.60 -10.01
C GLN A 44 -4.11 6.12 -9.44
N TYR A 45 -4.07 5.00 -8.72
CA TYR A 45 -5.28 4.37 -8.15
C TYR A 45 -6.08 5.31 -7.26
N ILE A 46 -5.45 6.29 -6.60
CA ILE A 46 -6.13 7.21 -5.66
C ILE A 46 -6.78 8.42 -6.33
N ASP A 47 -6.58 8.57 -7.63
CA ASP A 47 -7.03 9.72 -8.42
C ASP A 47 -8.51 9.60 -8.78
N ARG A 48 -9.24 10.70 -8.56
CA ARG A 48 -10.65 10.81 -8.98
C ARG A 48 -10.77 11.12 -10.48
N GLU A 49 -9.89 11.97 -10.96
CA GLU A 49 -9.83 12.50 -12.32
C GLU A 49 -8.36 12.58 -12.75
N GLY A 50 -8.12 12.59 -14.06
CA GLY A 50 -6.77 12.70 -14.61
C GLY A 50 -6.65 11.96 -15.93
N ASP A 51 -6.21 12.70 -16.94
CA ASP A 51 -5.91 12.17 -18.26
C ASP A 51 -4.46 11.72 -18.34
N LEU A 52 -4.20 10.83 -19.30
CA LEU A 52 -2.85 10.52 -19.73
C LEU A 52 -2.19 11.79 -20.27
N LYS A 53 -1.00 12.10 -19.78
CA LYS A 53 -0.17 13.20 -20.26
C LYS A 53 1.15 12.66 -20.79
N ASP A 54 1.87 13.50 -21.52
CA ASP A 54 3.21 13.17 -21.99
C ASP A 54 4.12 12.78 -20.83
N TYR A 55 4.95 11.76 -21.07
CA TYR A 55 5.86 11.25 -20.06
C TYR A 55 7.08 12.16 -19.91
N ASN A 56 7.11 12.92 -18.83
CA ASN A 56 8.18 13.86 -18.49
C ASN A 56 8.53 13.72 -16.99
N PRO A 57 9.24 12.65 -16.59
CA PRO A 57 9.53 12.39 -15.18
C PRO A 57 10.50 13.43 -14.62
N GLU A 58 10.19 13.97 -13.43
CA GLU A 58 11.09 14.87 -12.70
C GLU A 58 12.13 14.07 -11.90
N THR A 59 13.35 14.61 -11.73
CA THR A 59 14.29 14.13 -10.71
C THR A 59 13.82 14.52 -9.31
N LEU A 60 14.36 13.89 -8.26
CA LEU A 60 14.06 14.24 -6.88
C LEU A 60 14.42 15.69 -6.60
N GLU A 61 15.56 16.15 -7.10
CA GLU A 61 16.03 17.53 -6.92
C GLU A 61 15.05 18.53 -7.54
N GLN A 62 14.58 18.26 -8.76
CA GLN A 62 13.59 19.09 -9.45
C GLN A 62 12.27 19.13 -8.66
N HIS A 63 11.74 17.97 -8.29
CA HIS A 63 10.50 17.86 -7.55
C HIS A 63 10.56 18.53 -6.16
N TRP A 64 11.68 18.38 -5.44
CA TRP A 64 11.79 18.77 -4.03
C TRP A 64 11.55 20.26 -3.76
N ASN A 65 11.89 21.14 -4.71
CA ASN A 65 11.68 22.58 -4.62
C ASN A 65 10.98 23.15 -5.86
N ASN A 66 10.19 22.34 -6.58
CA ASN A 66 9.33 22.85 -7.65
C ASN A 66 8.23 23.79 -7.08
N GLU A 67 7.52 24.47 -7.98
CA GLU A 67 6.46 25.41 -7.61
C GLU A 67 5.37 24.77 -6.75
N HIS A 68 4.98 23.53 -7.07
CA HIS A 68 3.95 22.80 -6.33
C HIS A 68 4.36 22.53 -4.88
N MET A 69 5.52 21.91 -4.65
CA MET A 69 6.02 21.57 -3.31
C MET A 69 6.26 22.82 -2.46
N ARG A 70 6.77 23.91 -3.06
CA ARG A 70 6.93 25.21 -2.37
C ARG A 70 5.59 25.80 -1.94
N SER A 71 4.60 25.77 -2.83
CA SER A 71 3.23 26.21 -2.54
C SER A 71 2.61 25.40 -1.39
N VAL A 72 2.77 24.07 -1.42
CA VAL A 72 2.30 23.16 -0.37
C VAL A 72 2.89 23.53 0.99
N ARG A 73 4.22 23.67 1.07
CA ARG A 73 4.91 24.02 2.34
C ARG A 73 4.42 25.35 2.89
N LYS A 74 4.29 26.36 2.03
CA LYS A 74 3.78 27.69 2.41
C LYS A 74 2.36 27.59 2.99
N ARG A 75 1.43 27.00 2.26
CA ARG A 75 0.03 26.87 2.66
C ARG A 75 -0.11 26.04 3.94
N MET A 76 0.65 24.95 4.06
CA MET A 76 0.66 24.10 5.24
C MET A 76 1.24 24.81 6.46
N MET A 77 2.29 25.63 6.32
CA MET A 77 2.81 26.49 7.39
C MET A 77 1.85 27.62 7.77
N ALA A 78 0.98 28.06 6.87
CA ALA A 78 -0.09 29.01 7.17
C ALA A 78 -1.30 28.39 7.90
N GLY A 79 -1.31 27.06 8.07
CA GLY A 79 -2.43 26.32 8.68
C GLY A 79 -3.61 26.10 7.73
N GLU A 80 -3.40 26.21 6.42
CA GLU A 80 -4.45 25.96 5.43
C GLU A 80 -4.78 24.46 5.33
N THR A 81 -6.04 24.15 5.05
CA THR A 81 -6.48 22.80 4.68
C THR A 81 -6.25 22.59 3.19
N LEU A 82 -5.37 21.65 2.85
CA LEU A 82 -4.99 21.36 1.46
C LEU A 82 -5.88 20.26 0.86
N PRO A 83 -6.50 20.46 -0.33
CA PRO A 83 -7.25 19.42 -1.04
C PRO A 83 -6.36 18.23 -1.43
N GLU A 84 -5.07 18.44 -1.67
CA GLU A 84 -4.09 17.40 -1.95
C GLU A 84 -3.98 16.40 -0.77
N CYS A 85 -4.31 16.85 0.45
CA CYS A 85 -4.28 16.08 1.68
C CYS A 85 -5.66 15.50 2.07
N GLN A 86 -6.64 15.49 1.16
CA GLN A 86 -8.03 15.08 1.45
C GLN A 86 -8.12 13.72 2.15
N VAL A 87 -7.30 12.76 1.73
CA VAL A 87 -7.27 11.42 2.33
C VAL A 87 -7.02 11.46 3.84
N CYS A 88 -6.14 12.37 4.27
CA CYS A 88 -5.84 12.59 5.68
C CYS A 88 -6.89 13.46 6.37
N ASN A 89 -7.39 14.50 5.70
CA ASN A 89 -8.41 15.41 6.25
C ASN A 89 -9.72 14.67 6.55
N ASP A 90 -10.13 13.80 5.63
CA ASP A 90 -11.43 13.13 5.67
C ASP A 90 -11.32 11.67 6.17
N LYS A 91 -10.13 11.23 6.61
CA LYS A 91 -9.83 9.87 7.09
C LYS A 91 -10.32 8.75 6.15
N LEU A 92 -10.07 8.92 4.85
CA LEU A 92 -10.67 8.06 3.80
C LEU A 92 -10.07 6.66 3.72
N LEU A 93 -8.81 6.48 4.15
CA LEU A 93 -8.10 5.21 3.98
C LEU A 93 -7.92 4.41 5.27
N ASN A 94 -7.58 5.06 6.39
CA ASN A 94 -7.31 4.42 7.68
C ASN A 94 -7.73 5.34 8.83
N THR A 95 -7.92 4.74 10.01
CA THR A 95 -8.10 5.45 11.29
C THR A 95 -6.84 6.22 11.69
N ASP A 96 -5.65 5.63 11.47
CA ASP A 96 -4.34 6.28 11.67
C ASP A 96 -3.95 7.09 10.43
N VAL A 97 -3.85 8.41 10.59
CA VAL A 97 -3.63 9.35 9.48
C VAL A 97 -2.14 9.44 9.15
N TYR A 98 -1.74 9.31 7.88
CA TYR A 98 -0.33 9.44 7.44
C TYR A 98 0.35 10.71 7.98
N ARG A 99 -0.40 11.81 8.11
CA ARG A 99 0.04 13.05 8.77
C ARG A 99 0.60 12.80 10.17
N GLU A 100 -0.14 12.09 11.01
CA GLU A 100 0.27 11.78 12.38
C GLU A 100 1.49 10.87 12.40
N TYR A 101 1.56 9.90 11.49
CA TYR A 101 2.73 9.04 11.33
C TYR A 101 4.00 9.87 11.08
N PHE A 102 4.00 10.76 10.08
CA PHE A 102 5.17 11.57 9.76
C PHE A 102 5.50 12.59 10.85
N ASN A 103 4.49 13.22 11.47
CA ASN A 103 4.70 14.16 12.56
C ASN A 103 5.26 13.50 13.81
N ASN A 104 4.91 12.25 14.10
CA ASN A 104 5.46 11.50 15.21
C ASN A 104 6.87 11.00 14.91
N LEU A 105 7.09 10.44 13.71
CA LEU A 105 8.40 9.90 13.31
C LEU A 105 9.47 10.99 13.19
N PHE A 106 9.10 12.17 12.67
CA PHE A 106 10.02 13.29 12.41
C PHE A 106 9.76 14.50 13.30
N ARG A 107 9.19 14.28 14.50
CA ARG A 107 8.90 15.36 15.45
C ARG A 107 10.13 16.22 15.77
N HIS A 108 11.30 15.58 15.88
CA HIS A 108 12.58 16.21 16.17
C HIS A 108 13.08 17.14 15.04
N LYS A 109 12.43 17.14 13.86
CA LYS A 109 12.76 18.00 12.72
C LYS A 109 11.72 19.09 12.45
N ILE A 110 10.71 19.24 13.30
CA ILE A 110 9.68 20.26 13.09
C ILE A 110 10.30 21.66 13.13
N ASP A 111 11.16 21.96 14.11
CA ASP A 111 11.79 23.29 14.20
C ASP A 111 12.69 23.58 12.98
N ASP A 112 13.49 22.58 12.57
CA ASP A 112 14.26 22.61 11.32
C ASP A 112 13.39 22.97 10.10
N ALA A 113 12.18 22.41 10.00
CA ALA A 113 11.28 22.71 8.89
C ALA A 113 10.91 24.19 8.83
N PHE A 114 10.69 24.84 9.97
CA PHE A 114 10.33 26.26 10.02
C PHE A 114 11.54 27.18 9.79
N GLU A 115 12.70 26.81 10.34
CA GLU A 115 13.95 27.57 10.24
C GLU A 115 14.57 27.50 8.85
N LYS A 116 14.56 26.33 8.21
CA LYS A 116 15.19 26.05 6.91
C LYS A 116 14.24 26.17 5.73
N THR A 117 13.08 26.82 5.91
CA THR A 117 12.15 27.10 4.82
C THR A 117 11.94 28.60 4.72
N ASP A 118 12.17 29.22 3.57
CA ASP A 118 11.99 30.65 3.38
C ASP A 118 10.51 31.05 3.17
N ASP A 119 10.24 32.34 2.96
CA ASP A 119 8.88 32.84 2.70
C ASP A 119 8.31 32.41 1.34
N THR A 120 9.15 31.89 0.45
CA THR A 120 8.76 31.36 -0.85
C THR A 120 8.42 29.86 -0.79
N GLY A 121 8.60 29.22 0.37
CA GLY A 121 8.39 27.79 0.56
C GLY A 121 9.57 26.92 0.10
N TYR A 122 10.67 27.52 -0.35
CA TYR A 122 11.90 26.80 -0.65
C TYR A 122 12.51 26.28 0.65
N THR A 123 12.96 25.03 0.68
CA THR A 123 13.63 24.46 1.85
C THR A 123 15.02 23.93 1.54
N GLU A 124 15.94 24.12 2.49
CA GLU A 124 17.29 23.53 2.48
C GLU A 124 17.33 22.12 3.09
N MET A 125 16.22 21.67 3.69
CA MET A 125 16.13 20.30 4.21
C MET A 125 16.30 19.29 3.08
N LYS A 126 16.94 18.15 3.39
CA LYS A 126 17.04 17.00 2.49
C LYS A 126 16.02 15.93 2.88
N THR A 127 15.62 15.10 1.93
CA THR A 127 14.82 13.91 2.22
C THR A 127 15.57 12.97 3.17
N VAL A 128 14.84 12.30 4.05
CA VAL A 128 15.38 11.29 4.97
C VAL A 128 14.51 10.02 5.02
N SER A 129 13.31 10.08 4.45
CA SER A 129 12.34 8.99 4.32
C SER A 129 12.04 8.69 2.85
N PHE A 130 12.13 7.42 2.48
CA PHE A 130 11.98 6.96 1.09
C PHE A 130 10.89 5.89 0.93
N ASP A 131 9.89 6.16 0.10
CA ASP A 131 8.91 5.19 -0.46
C ASP A 131 9.12 5.15 -1.98
N TYR A 132 10.19 4.48 -2.39
CA TYR A 132 10.54 4.31 -3.80
C TYR A 132 10.09 2.94 -4.27
N ARG A 133 9.13 2.95 -5.19
CA ARG A 133 8.64 1.74 -5.85
C ARG A 133 9.41 1.58 -7.15
N PHE A 134 10.60 0.99 -7.06
CA PHE A 134 11.59 0.97 -8.14
C PHE A 134 11.04 0.43 -9.47
N ASN A 135 10.14 -0.54 -9.41
CA ASN A 135 9.42 -1.08 -10.55
C ASN A 135 8.18 -1.85 -10.06
N ASN A 136 7.45 -2.46 -11.01
CA ASN A 136 6.29 -3.30 -10.72
C ASN A 136 6.68 -4.79 -10.49
N LEU A 137 7.96 -5.16 -10.38
CA LEU A 137 8.38 -6.56 -10.24
C LEU A 137 7.71 -7.19 -9.01
N CYS A 138 6.85 -8.17 -9.26
CA CYS A 138 6.13 -8.93 -8.25
C CYS A 138 5.95 -10.35 -8.76
N ASN A 139 6.13 -11.33 -7.87
CA ASN A 139 5.94 -12.75 -8.17
C ASN A 139 4.49 -13.23 -7.96
N PHE A 140 3.58 -12.35 -7.54
CA PHE A 140 2.16 -12.67 -7.32
C PHE A 140 1.28 -11.95 -8.33
N LYS A 141 0.09 -12.51 -8.58
CA LYS A 141 -0.96 -11.90 -9.41
C LYS A 141 -2.30 -11.83 -8.65
N CYS A 142 -2.30 -11.20 -7.47
CA CYS A 142 -3.49 -11.12 -6.60
C CYS A 142 -4.71 -10.50 -7.31
N ARG A 143 -5.91 -11.01 -7.09
CA ARG A 143 -7.12 -10.65 -7.86
C ARG A 143 -7.55 -9.18 -7.73
N GLN A 144 -7.26 -8.55 -6.60
CA GLN A 144 -7.49 -7.12 -6.36
C GLN A 144 -6.33 -6.20 -6.77
N CYS A 145 -5.26 -6.75 -7.36
CA CYS A 145 -4.10 -5.99 -7.84
C CYS A 145 -4.24 -5.66 -9.34
N GLY A 146 -3.23 -4.99 -9.90
CA GLY A 146 -3.20 -4.62 -11.32
C GLY A 146 -1.79 -4.68 -11.91
N ASP A 147 -1.73 -4.60 -13.24
CA ASP A 147 -0.51 -4.63 -14.06
C ASP A 147 0.54 -3.59 -13.64
N MET A 148 0.10 -2.37 -13.29
CA MET A 148 0.98 -1.32 -12.77
C MET A 148 1.69 -1.68 -11.46
N LEU A 149 1.16 -2.64 -10.70
CA LEU A 149 1.65 -3.03 -9.38
C LEU A 149 2.20 -4.47 -9.37
N SER A 150 2.10 -5.22 -10.47
CA SER A 150 2.66 -6.56 -10.58
C SER A 150 3.03 -6.91 -12.03
N SER A 151 4.33 -7.18 -12.23
CA SER A 151 4.88 -7.69 -13.49
C SER A 151 4.33 -9.07 -13.87
N SER A 152 3.90 -9.88 -12.88
CA SER A 152 3.22 -11.16 -13.14
C SER A 152 1.82 -10.93 -13.71
N TRP A 153 1.10 -9.90 -13.25
CA TRP A 153 -0.16 -9.47 -13.84
C TRP A 153 0.04 -8.87 -15.23
N GLU A 154 1.04 -8.01 -15.40
CA GLU A 154 1.40 -7.45 -16.71
C GLU A 154 1.64 -8.57 -17.73
N SER A 155 2.42 -9.58 -17.34
CA SER A 155 2.73 -10.72 -18.21
C SER A 155 1.49 -11.56 -18.54
N GLU A 156 0.60 -11.80 -17.56
CA GLU A 156 -0.67 -12.50 -17.79
C GLU A 156 -1.55 -11.74 -18.79
N GLN A 157 -1.70 -10.42 -18.63
CA GLN A 157 -2.50 -9.62 -19.56
C GLN A 157 -1.95 -9.64 -20.98
N ARG A 158 -0.62 -9.60 -21.15
CA ARG A 158 0.02 -9.73 -22.47
C ARG A 158 -0.21 -11.10 -23.11
N ASN A 159 -0.08 -12.16 -22.34
CA ASN A 159 -0.21 -13.54 -22.85
C ASN A 159 -1.65 -13.92 -23.22
N HIS A 160 -2.64 -13.14 -22.76
CA HIS A 160 -4.06 -13.38 -23.00
C HIS A 160 -4.76 -12.23 -23.73
N ASP A 161 -4.01 -11.33 -24.39
CA ASP A 161 -4.54 -10.21 -25.17
C ASP A 161 -5.53 -9.31 -24.40
N MET A 162 -5.30 -9.14 -23.09
CA MET A 162 -6.15 -8.34 -22.19
C MET A 162 -5.66 -6.89 -22.03
N TRP A 163 -4.75 -6.44 -22.87
CA TRP A 163 -4.13 -5.11 -22.80
C TRP A 163 -4.18 -4.41 -24.17
N SER A 164 -4.09 -3.08 -24.18
CA SER A 164 -3.86 -2.32 -25.41
C SER A 164 -3.00 -1.08 -25.13
N PRO A 165 -2.24 -0.56 -26.11
CA PRO A 165 -1.45 0.66 -25.94
C PRO A 165 -2.26 1.88 -25.48
N GLU A 166 -3.54 1.95 -25.86
CA GLU A 166 -4.44 3.05 -25.49
C GLU A 166 -4.86 2.96 -24.02
N ARG A 167 -5.08 1.74 -23.52
CA ARG A 167 -5.52 1.48 -22.14
C ARG A 167 -4.35 1.44 -21.16
N GLN A 168 -3.22 0.90 -21.59
CA GLN A 168 -1.99 0.76 -20.80
C GLN A 168 -0.77 1.27 -21.57
N PRO A 169 -0.67 2.59 -21.85
CA PRO A 169 0.45 3.14 -22.63
C PRO A 169 1.80 2.92 -21.97
N TRP A 170 1.86 2.87 -20.63
CA TRP A 170 3.08 2.60 -19.87
C TRP A 170 3.71 1.21 -20.20
N MET A 171 2.90 0.27 -20.71
CA MET A 171 3.34 -1.05 -21.16
C MET A 171 3.92 -1.01 -22.60
N ALA A 172 3.59 -0.01 -23.40
CA ALA A 172 3.96 0.05 -24.81
C ALA A 172 5.36 0.65 -25.02
N SER A 173 6.04 0.24 -26.10
CA SER A 173 7.25 0.90 -26.59
C SER A 173 6.89 2.19 -27.32
N PRO A 174 7.68 3.29 -27.21
CA PRO A 174 8.96 3.41 -26.50
C PRO A 174 8.83 3.71 -25.00
N LEU A 175 7.64 4.02 -24.51
CA LEU A 175 7.41 4.53 -23.16
C LEU A 175 7.91 3.59 -22.05
N ARG A 176 7.67 2.28 -22.19
CA ARG A 176 8.20 1.28 -21.26
C ARG A 176 9.72 1.35 -21.11
N GLN A 177 10.44 1.59 -22.21
CA GLN A 177 11.91 1.67 -22.19
C GLN A 177 12.37 2.96 -21.51
N GLN A 178 11.66 4.08 -21.74
CA GLN A 178 11.94 5.35 -21.07
C GLN A 178 11.74 5.24 -19.56
N ILE A 179 10.65 4.61 -19.12
CA ILE A 179 10.38 4.33 -17.70
C ILE A 179 11.50 3.50 -17.09
N SER A 180 11.86 2.37 -17.72
CA SER A 180 12.94 1.49 -17.22
C SER A 180 14.27 2.23 -17.14
N LEU A 181 14.63 3.00 -18.17
CA LEU A 181 15.87 3.76 -18.18
C LEU A 181 15.90 4.77 -17.02
N PHE A 182 14.82 5.52 -16.81
CA PHE A 182 14.74 6.48 -15.71
C PHE A 182 14.84 5.80 -14.34
N GLN A 183 14.20 4.64 -14.17
CA GLN A 183 14.29 3.82 -12.95
C GLN A 183 15.72 3.36 -12.68
N ASP A 184 16.36 2.73 -13.66
CA ASP A 184 17.67 2.11 -13.52
C ASP A 184 18.81 3.13 -13.42
N SER A 185 18.65 4.31 -14.02
CA SER A 185 19.69 5.36 -14.00
C SER A 185 19.46 6.41 -12.92
N ILE A 186 18.29 7.06 -12.89
CA ILE A 186 18.05 8.23 -12.03
C ILE A 186 17.59 7.81 -10.66
N VAL A 187 16.54 6.99 -10.58
CA VAL A 187 15.90 6.62 -9.30
C VAL A 187 16.85 5.81 -8.41
N VAL A 188 17.54 4.82 -8.98
CA VAL A 188 18.56 4.05 -8.27
C VAL A 188 19.70 4.95 -7.78
N MET A 189 20.19 5.88 -8.62
CA MET A 189 21.26 6.80 -8.24
C MET A 189 20.83 7.73 -7.09
N GLU A 190 19.64 8.32 -7.16
CA GLU A 190 19.10 9.18 -6.09
C GLU A 190 19.04 8.45 -4.74
N PHE A 191 18.57 7.21 -4.75
CA PHE A 191 18.43 6.39 -3.56
C PHE A 191 19.79 5.97 -3.00
N MET A 192 20.71 5.52 -3.85
CA MET A 192 22.07 5.15 -3.42
C MET A 192 22.86 6.35 -2.92
N ASN A 193 22.74 7.52 -3.56
CA ASN A 193 23.37 8.76 -3.07
C ASN A 193 22.90 9.10 -1.65
N ALA A 194 21.62 8.93 -1.35
CA ALA A 194 21.10 9.14 0.01
C ALA A 194 21.68 8.16 1.05
N ILE A 195 21.97 6.92 0.64
CA ILE A 195 22.64 5.92 1.47
C ILE A 195 24.11 6.29 1.70
N GLU A 196 24.84 6.66 0.64
CA GLU A 196 26.25 7.06 0.72
C GLU A 196 26.44 8.34 1.56
N GLU A 197 25.51 9.30 1.45
CA GLU A 197 25.44 10.50 2.30
C GLU A 197 25.06 10.18 3.76
N LYS A 198 24.68 8.92 4.06
CA LYS A 198 24.23 8.46 5.39
C LYS A 198 23.11 9.32 5.98
N ARG A 199 22.22 9.85 5.14
CA ARG A 199 21.14 10.75 5.56
C ARG A 199 19.78 10.07 5.75
N MET A 200 19.64 8.82 5.32
CA MET A 200 18.39 8.08 5.53
C MET A 200 18.14 7.88 7.03
N GLU A 201 16.92 8.17 7.46
CA GLU A 201 16.37 7.81 8.76
C GLU A 201 15.28 6.75 8.63
N GLU A 202 14.75 6.57 7.41
CA GLU A 202 13.60 5.73 7.19
C GLU A 202 13.46 5.20 5.75
N ILE A 203 13.13 3.91 5.62
CA ILE A 203 12.90 3.25 4.34
C ILE A 203 11.59 2.47 4.40
N TYR A 204 10.71 2.73 3.43
CA TYR A 204 9.50 1.97 3.22
C TYR A 204 9.58 1.12 1.96
N TRP A 205 9.77 -0.17 2.17
CA TRP A 205 9.76 -1.18 1.14
C TRP A 205 8.31 -1.59 0.84
N VAL A 206 7.77 -1.06 -0.25
CA VAL A 206 6.43 -1.35 -0.78
C VAL A 206 6.47 -1.20 -2.30
N GLY A 207 5.52 -1.80 -3.02
CA GLY A 207 5.42 -1.70 -4.48
C GLY A 207 4.90 -3.00 -5.06
N GLY A 208 5.62 -3.55 -6.05
CA GLY A 208 5.42 -4.93 -6.49
C GLY A 208 5.67 -5.95 -5.37
N GLU A 209 6.86 -6.53 -5.33
CA GLU A 209 7.35 -7.28 -4.16
C GLU A 209 8.80 -6.88 -3.88
N PRO A 210 9.05 -6.04 -2.85
CA PRO A 210 10.38 -5.54 -2.54
C PRO A 210 11.43 -6.64 -2.31
N LEU A 211 11.03 -7.81 -1.78
CA LEU A 211 11.95 -8.93 -1.55
C LEU A 211 12.38 -9.64 -2.84
N MET A 212 11.77 -9.28 -3.98
CA MET A 212 12.19 -9.70 -5.32
C MET A 212 13.21 -8.74 -5.96
N TRP A 213 13.46 -7.57 -5.38
CA TRP A 213 14.31 -6.53 -5.98
C TRP A 213 15.77 -6.66 -5.54
N ASP A 214 16.70 -6.72 -6.50
CA ASP A 214 18.14 -6.73 -6.20
C ASP A 214 18.57 -5.51 -5.37
N ILE A 215 18.08 -4.32 -5.73
CA ILE A 215 18.38 -3.05 -5.04
C ILE A 215 18.00 -3.07 -3.55
N HIS A 216 16.95 -3.80 -3.16
CA HIS A 216 16.58 -3.93 -1.73
C HIS A 216 17.73 -4.60 -0.95
N TRP A 217 18.18 -5.75 -1.42
CA TRP A 217 19.17 -6.56 -0.73
C TRP A 217 20.55 -5.88 -0.68
N ASP A 218 20.90 -5.17 -1.75
CA ASP A 218 22.17 -4.45 -1.85
C ASP A 218 22.17 -3.17 -1.02
N ALA A 219 21.08 -2.40 -1.03
CA ALA A 219 20.92 -1.22 -0.19
C ALA A 219 20.95 -1.55 1.30
N MET A 220 20.21 -2.59 1.72
CA MET A 220 20.15 -3.01 3.12
C MET A 220 21.53 -3.43 3.64
N ALA A 221 22.30 -4.19 2.84
CA ALA A 221 23.67 -4.55 3.17
C ALA A 221 24.58 -3.32 3.21
N ARG A 222 24.47 -2.42 2.22
CA ARG A 222 25.30 -1.22 2.14
C ARG A 222 25.11 -0.29 3.34
N ILE A 223 23.90 -0.13 3.85
CA ILE A 223 23.61 0.66 5.06
C ILE A 223 24.32 0.08 6.30
N ILE A 224 24.35 -1.25 6.42
CA ILE A 224 25.07 -1.95 7.51
C ILE A 224 26.58 -1.79 7.36
N ASP A 225 27.10 -1.85 6.13
CA ASP A 225 28.53 -1.66 5.84
C ASP A 225 29.00 -0.24 6.16
N LEU A 226 28.17 0.77 5.85
CA LEU A 226 28.42 2.18 6.15
C LEU A 226 28.25 2.57 7.63
N LYS A 227 27.86 1.61 8.48
CA LYS A 227 27.72 1.73 9.94
C LYS A 227 26.76 2.83 10.37
N PHE A 228 25.57 2.85 9.78
CA PHE A 228 24.50 3.75 10.23
C PHE A 228 23.10 3.13 10.31
N SER A 229 23.00 1.80 10.22
CA SER A 229 21.74 1.06 10.32
C SER A 229 21.02 1.31 11.65
N ASP A 230 21.75 1.63 12.72
CA ASP A 230 21.27 2.00 14.06
C ASP A 230 20.46 3.32 14.09
N ARG A 231 20.44 4.08 13.00
CA ARG A 231 19.62 5.30 12.85
C ARG A 231 18.40 5.11 11.94
N VAL A 232 18.33 3.99 11.21
CA VAL A 232 17.35 3.75 10.14
C VAL A 232 16.20 2.87 10.64
N TYR A 233 14.97 3.34 10.45
CA TYR A 233 13.76 2.51 10.57
C TYR A 233 13.38 1.91 9.23
N VAL A 234 13.13 0.59 9.19
CA VAL A 234 12.78 -0.10 7.95
C VAL A 234 11.38 -0.71 8.06
N ARG A 235 10.44 -0.24 7.24
CA ARG A 235 9.10 -0.83 7.16
C ARG A 235 8.85 -1.55 5.84
N TYR A 236 8.03 -2.59 5.88
CA TYR A 236 7.65 -3.41 4.74
C TYR A 236 6.14 -3.55 4.61
N ASN A 237 5.68 -3.49 3.37
CA ASN A 237 4.48 -4.20 2.92
C ASN A 237 4.95 -5.24 1.90
N THR A 238 4.85 -6.52 2.27
CA THR A 238 5.39 -7.65 1.51
C THR A 238 4.44 -8.83 1.54
N ASN A 239 4.39 -9.61 0.46
CA ASN A 239 3.73 -10.90 0.40
C ASN A 239 4.46 -11.99 1.20
N LEU A 240 5.67 -11.71 1.70
CA LEU A 240 6.50 -12.57 2.54
C LEU A 240 6.75 -13.97 1.94
N SER A 241 6.71 -14.12 0.62
CA SER A 241 6.95 -15.40 -0.07
C SER A 241 8.43 -15.80 -0.12
N ARG A 242 9.33 -14.88 0.25
CA ARG A 242 10.80 -15.05 0.28
C ARG A 242 11.37 -14.32 1.49
N THR A 243 12.30 -14.94 2.21
CA THR A 243 13.06 -14.32 3.32
C THR A 243 14.57 -14.43 3.14
N GLU A 244 15.03 -15.04 2.05
CA GLU A 244 16.45 -15.18 1.70
C GLU A 244 16.67 -14.96 0.21
N PHE A 245 17.75 -14.26 -0.14
CA PHE A 245 18.16 -14.06 -1.53
C PHE A 245 19.66 -13.80 -1.65
N LYS A 246 20.32 -14.44 -2.63
CA LYS A 246 21.77 -14.31 -2.87
C LYS A 246 22.62 -14.45 -1.59
N GLY A 247 22.26 -15.40 -0.71
CA GLY A 247 22.94 -15.66 0.56
C GLY A 247 22.67 -14.65 1.68
N LYS A 248 21.84 -13.62 1.45
CA LYS A 248 21.41 -12.66 2.47
C LYS A 248 20.06 -13.09 3.05
N LYS A 249 19.93 -13.11 4.38
CA LYS A 249 18.68 -13.42 5.08
C LYS A 249 18.04 -12.18 5.65
N LEU A 250 16.76 -11.97 5.34
CA LEU A 250 16.00 -10.77 5.70
C LEU A 250 16.08 -10.48 7.20
N PHE A 251 15.76 -11.48 8.02
CA PHE A 251 15.70 -11.32 9.47
C PHE A 251 17.07 -11.26 10.16
N GLU A 252 18.16 -11.61 9.47
CA GLU A 252 19.53 -11.32 9.91
C GLU A 252 19.88 -9.85 9.65
N LEU A 253 19.53 -9.33 8.47
CA LEU A 253 19.71 -7.91 8.13
C LEU A 253 18.93 -7.03 9.10
N LEU A 254 17.63 -7.30 9.28
CA LEU A 254 16.73 -6.45 10.10
C LEU A 254 17.15 -6.33 11.57
N ARG A 255 17.86 -7.33 12.11
CA ARG A 255 18.42 -7.26 13.49
C ARG A 255 19.48 -6.18 13.66
N GLN A 256 20.11 -5.73 12.58
CA GLN A 256 21.15 -4.70 12.60
C GLN A 256 20.59 -3.27 12.49
N PHE A 257 19.32 -3.12 12.14
CA PHE A 257 18.68 -1.81 12.00
C PHE A 257 18.16 -1.31 13.34
N ARG A 258 18.06 0.03 13.49
CA ARG A 258 17.48 0.70 14.67
C ARG A 258 16.22 -0.02 15.10
N ASP A 259 15.34 -0.20 14.13
CA ASP A 259 14.05 -0.83 14.28
C ASP A 259 13.46 -1.18 12.92
N TRP A 260 12.45 -2.06 12.91
CA TRP A 260 11.80 -2.51 11.70
C TRP A 260 10.34 -2.91 11.92
N GLN A 261 9.59 -2.98 10.83
CA GLN A 261 8.20 -3.44 10.80
C GLN A 261 7.90 -4.16 9.50
N VAL A 262 7.24 -5.30 9.59
CA VAL A 262 6.74 -6.07 8.46
C VAL A 262 5.24 -6.21 8.61
N CYS A 263 4.52 -5.61 7.67
CA CYS A 263 3.11 -5.84 7.43
C CYS A 263 3.01 -6.94 6.35
N ALA A 264 2.82 -8.18 6.80
CA ALA A 264 2.78 -9.36 5.94
C ALA A 264 1.39 -9.48 5.29
N SER A 265 1.33 -9.25 3.99
CA SER A 265 0.08 -9.14 3.23
C SER A 265 -0.59 -10.51 3.03
N ILE A 266 -1.81 -10.65 3.54
CA ILE A 266 -2.59 -11.89 3.50
C ILE A 266 -4.09 -11.56 3.37
N ASP A 267 -4.87 -12.40 2.71
CA ASP A 267 -6.29 -12.13 2.43
C ASP A 267 -7.20 -13.32 2.80
N GLY A 268 -6.63 -14.31 3.48
CA GLY A 268 -7.27 -15.55 3.85
C GLY A 268 -6.25 -16.63 4.17
N THR A 269 -6.69 -17.68 4.86
CA THR A 269 -5.91 -18.88 5.11
C THR A 269 -6.13 -19.91 4.01
N GLY A 270 -5.18 -20.84 3.85
CA GLY A 270 -5.30 -21.99 2.95
C GLY A 270 -5.75 -21.64 1.53
N GLU A 271 -6.68 -22.43 1.01
CA GLU A 271 -7.14 -22.35 -0.39
C GLU A 271 -7.78 -21.00 -0.74
N ILE A 272 -8.54 -20.39 0.19
CA ILE A 272 -9.16 -19.08 -0.07
C ILE A 272 -8.08 -18.00 -0.22
N GLY A 273 -7.08 -18.01 0.68
CA GLY A 273 -5.93 -17.10 0.58
C GLY A 273 -5.16 -17.29 -0.73
N GLU A 274 -4.91 -18.53 -1.14
CA GLU A 274 -4.18 -18.88 -2.37
C GLU A 274 -4.96 -18.53 -3.64
N TYR A 275 -6.30 -18.66 -3.59
CA TYR A 275 -7.20 -18.22 -4.65
C TYR A 275 -7.16 -16.70 -4.85
N ILE A 276 -7.27 -15.93 -3.76
CA ILE A 276 -7.24 -14.46 -3.78
C ILE A 276 -5.86 -13.97 -4.23
N ARG A 277 -4.80 -14.51 -3.62
CA ARG A 277 -3.40 -14.14 -3.87
C ARG A 277 -2.69 -15.21 -4.69
N THR A 278 -3.03 -15.34 -5.97
CA THR A 278 -2.35 -16.30 -6.85
C THR A 278 -0.82 -16.11 -6.83
N GLY A 279 -0.09 -17.16 -6.44
CA GLY A 279 1.35 -17.14 -6.15
C GLY A 279 1.67 -17.37 -4.67
N LEU A 280 0.69 -17.17 -3.78
CA LEU A 280 0.79 -17.54 -2.37
C LEU A 280 0.95 -19.05 -2.24
N ASN A 281 1.89 -19.43 -1.37
CA ASN A 281 1.92 -20.74 -0.75
C ASN A 281 1.71 -20.50 0.74
N TYR A 282 0.52 -20.83 1.25
CA TYR A 282 0.10 -20.44 2.59
C TYR A 282 1.01 -21.04 3.68
N LYS A 283 1.44 -22.30 3.49
CA LYS A 283 2.36 -22.96 4.42
C LYS A 283 3.70 -22.21 4.50
N LYS A 284 4.30 -21.91 3.34
CA LYS A 284 5.57 -21.16 3.28
C LYS A 284 5.43 -19.76 3.87
N PHE A 285 4.33 -19.06 3.60
CA PHE A 285 4.04 -17.77 4.23
C PHE A 285 4.06 -17.89 5.75
N LEU A 286 3.39 -18.91 6.30
CA LEU A 286 3.32 -19.12 7.74
C LEU A 286 4.68 -19.47 8.35
N ASP A 287 5.49 -20.27 7.66
CA ASP A 287 6.86 -20.61 8.08
C ASP A 287 7.74 -19.35 8.11
N ASN A 288 7.70 -18.53 7.05
CA ASN A 288 8.42 -17.25 6.98
C ASN A 288 7.92 -16.24 8.02
N PHE A 289 6.61 -16.22 8.32
CA PHE A 289 6.05 -15.37 9.35
C PHE A 289 6.57 -15.76 10.74
N ARG A 290 6.65 -17.05 11.04
CA ARG A 290 7.23 -17.57 12.28
C ARG A 290 8.72 -17.29 12.41
N GLU A 291 9.48 -17.34 11.30
CA GLU A 291 10.87 -16.92 11.27
C GLU A 291 11.02 -15.46 11.75
N GLY A 292 10.16 -14.56 11.26
CA GLY A 292 10.13 -13.17 11.70
C GLY A 292 9.72 -13.00 13.16
N LEU A 293 8.72 -13.75 13.63
CA LEU A 293 8.30 -13.71 15.04
C LEU A 293 9.43 -14.14 15.98
N ALA A 294 10.27 -15.10 15.58
CA ALA A 294 11.37 -15.59 16.40
C ALA A 294 12.46 -14.54 16.68
N VAL A 295 12.57 -13.51 15.82
CA VAL A 295 13.52 -12.40 15.99
C VAL A 295 12.87 -11.08 16.41
N ALA A 296 11.54 -11.02 16.42
CA ALA A 296 10.79 -9.82 16.78
C ALA A 296 10.95 -9.51 18.28
N ARG A 297 11.32 -8.27 18.58
CA ARG A 297 11.46 -7.72 19.94
C ARG A 297 10.21 -7.02 20.42
N ASN A 298 9.35 -6.57 19.49
CA ASN A 298 8.08 -5.90 19.79
C ASN A 298 6.96 -6.44 18.89
N LYS A 299 5.73 -6.48 19.42
CA LYS A 299 4.54 -6.98 18.69
C LYS A 299 4.21 -6.23 17.40
N ARG A 300 4.70 -5.00 17.24
CA ARG A 300 4.52 -4.22 16.01
C ARG A 300 5.51 -4.56 14.89
N GLN A 301 6.52 -5.37 15.16
CA GLN A 301 7.56 -5.66 14.16
C GLN A 301 7.09 -6.70 13.15
N MET A 302 6.28 -7.68 13.54
CA MET A 302 5.65 -8.64 12.64
C MET A 302 4.14 -8.60 12.81
N GLN A 303 3.42 -8.22 11.76
CA GLN A 303 1.96 -8.06 11.79
C GLN A 303 1.34 -8.75 10.59
N LEU A 304 0.17 -9.35 10.80
CA LEU A 304 -0.69 -9.80 9.72
C LEU A 304 -1.38 -8.57 9.15
N ASP A 305 -1.23 -8.33 7.85
CA ASP A 305 -1.90 -7.25 7.12
C ASP A 305 -3.01 -7.87 6.28
N PHE A 306 -4.18 -8.02 6.92
CA PHE A 306 -5.36 -8.69 6.39
C PHE A 306 -6.21 -7.72 5.57
N THR A 307 -6.36 -8.00 4.27
CA THR A 307 -7.30 -7.25 3.42
C THR A 307 -8.57 -8.09 3.21
N ILE A 308 -9.70 -7.56 3.67
CA ILE A 308 -11.01 -8.17 3.47
C ILE A 308 -11.43 -7.93 2.02
N THR A 309 -11.49 -9.03 1.27
CA THR A 309 -12.11 -9.15 -0.05
C THR A 309 -13.49 -9.80 0.06
N MET A 310 -14.30 -9.84 -1.01
CA MET A 310 -15.58 -10.55 -1.02
C MET A 310 -15.42 -12.04 -0.66
N PRO A 311 -14.52 -12.84 -1.28
CA PRO A 311 -14.30 -14.21 -0.83
C PRO A 311 -13.67 -14.28 0.57
N GLY A 312 -12.85 -13.28 0.92
CA GLY A 312 -12.19 -13.15 2.22
C GLY A 312 -13.11 -12.86 3.41
N LEU A 313 -14.39 -12.52 3.18
CA LEU A 313 -15.39 -12.43 4.25
C LEU A 313 -15.53 -13.75 5.01
N GLN A 314 -15.36 -14.88 4.33
CA GLN A 314 -15.39 -16.22 4.93
C GLN A 314 -14.17 -16.49 5.83
N GLU A 315 -13.09 -15.73 5.64
CA GLU A 315 -11.82 -15.92 6.33
C GLU A 315 -11.66 -15.03 7.56
N ILE A 316 -12.66 -14.20 7.90
CA ILE A 316 -12.59 -13.30 9.05
C ILE A 316 -12.30 -14.06 10.35
N ARG A 317 -13.02 -15.16 10.62
CA ARG A 317 -12.79 -15.98 11.83
C ARG A 317 -11.43 -16.67 11.78
N ASN A 318 -11.06 -17.23 10.64
CA ASN A 318 -9.78 -17.94 10.47
C ASN A 318 -8.58 -17.00 10.67
N MET A 319 -8.64 -15.79 10.12
CA MET A 319 -7.61 -14.77 10.30
C MET A 319 -7.56 -14.23 11.73
N PHE A 320 -8.72 -14.06 12.38
CA PHE A 320 -8.79 -13.73 13.79
C PHE A 320 -8.11 -14.80 14.66
N ASP A 321 -8.48 -16.06 14.47
CA ASP A 321 -7.93 -17.19 15.24
C ASP A 321 -6.44 -17.41 14.94
N LEU A 322 -6.00 -17.23 13.70
CA LEU A 322 -4.58 -17.24 13.33
C LEU A 322 -3.80 -16.15 14.07
N SER A 323 -4.35 -14.93 14.15
CA SER A 323 -3.69 -13.83 14.86
C SER A 323 -3.58 -14.09 16.37
N GLN A 324 -4.57 -14.76 16.96
CA GLN A 324 -4.54 -15.20 18.36
C GLN A 324 -3.48 -16.30 18.55
N GLN A 325 -3.47 -17.31 17.68
CA GLN A 325 -2.51 -18.41 17.72
C GLN A 325 -1.07 -17.91 17.62
N LEU A 326 -0.82 -16.95 16.73
CA LEU A 326 0.50 -16.35 16.53
C LEU A 326 0.81 -15.25 17.56
N ASN A 327 -0.17 -14.83 18.37
CA ASN A 327 -0.09 -13.68 19.26
C ASN A 327 0.49 -12.45 18.53
N ALA A 328 -0.07 -12.15 17.35
CA ALA A 328 0.38 -11.12 16.43
C ALA A 328 -0.71 -10.07 16.20
N LYS A 329 -0.31 -8.82 15.94
CA LYS A 329 -1.26 -7.76 15.57
C LYS A 329 -1.88 -8.08 14.22
N LEU A 330 -3.21 -7.96 14.14
CA LEU A 330 -4.00 -8.12 12.93
C LEU A 330 -4.41 -6.73 12.44
N LEU A 331 -3.61 -6.17 11.55
CA LEU A 331 -4.00 -4.97 10.80
C LEU A 331 -5.05 -5.40 9.79
N THR A 332 -6.19 -4.71 9.78
CA THR A 332 -7.29 -5.04 8.89
C THR A 332 -7.55 -3.88 7.95
N LYS A 333 -7.77 -4.20 6.69
CA LYS A 333 -8.14 -3.27 5.61
C LYS A 333 -9.29 -3.87 4.82
N VAL A 334 -9.92 -3.06 4.00
CA VAL A 334 -10.95 -3.49 3.05
C VAL A 334 -10.45 -3.20 1.65
N THR A 335 -10.72 -4.09 0.70
CA THR A 335 -10.43 -3.82 -0.70
C THR A 335 -11.16 -2.55 -1.16
N PHE A 336 -10.37 -1.56 -1.60
CA PHE A 336 -10.88 -0.32 -2.15
C PHE A 336 -11.58 -0.55 -3.48
N ALA A 337 -12.62 0.24 -3.72
CA ALA A 337 -13.37 0.26 -4.95
C ALA A 337 -13.61 1.72 -5.37
N PHE A 338 -13.48 1.97 -6.66
CA PHE A 338 -13.72 3.28 -7.27
C PHE A 338 -14.94 3.27 -8.21
N ASP A 339 -15.48 2.08 -8.47
CA ASP A 339 -16.65 1.82 -9.29
C ASP A 339 -17.27 0.48 -8.87
N SER A 340 -18.46 0.20 -9.40
CA SER A 340 -19.22 -1.01 -9.12
C SER A 340 -18.68 -2.29 -9.79
N GLN A 341 -17.63 -2.22 -10.62
CA GLN A 341 -17.02 -3.40 -11.26
C GLN A 341 -16.02 -4.13 -10.35
N GLN A 342 -15.61 -3.50 -9.24
CA GLN A 342 -14.63 -4.06 -8.31
C GLN A 342 -15.25 -5.14 -7.40
N ILE A 343 -15.64 -6.28 -7.98
CA ILE A 343 -16.35 -7.36 -7.28
C ILE A 343 -15.53 -8.07 -6.20
N MET A 344 -14.22 -7.87 -6.17
CA MET A 344 -13.38 -8.33 -5.06
C MET A 344 -13.59 -7.52 -3.78
N SER A 345 -14.24 -6.35 -3.83
CA SER A 345 -14.59 -5.60 -2.63
C SER A 345 -15.82 -6.20 -1.95
N PRO A 346 -15.82 -6.41 -0.61
CA PRO A 346 -17.00 -6.91 0.09
C PRO A 346 -18.20 -5.95 0.01
N MET A 347 -17.97 -4.67 -0.33
CA MET A 347 -19.03 -3.67 -0.50
C MET A 347 -19.91 -3.91 -1.75
N CYS A 348 -19.57 -4.89 -2.60
CA CYS A 348 -20.42 -5.32 -3.72
C CYS A 348 -21.67 -6.11 -3.29
N LEU A 349 -21.69 -6.62 -2.05
CA LEU A 349 -22.84 -7.38 -1.53
C LEU A 349 -24.02 -6.45 -1.20
N PRO A 350 -25.26 -6.96 -1.29
CA PRO A 350 -26.42 -6.27 -0.73
C PRO A 350 -26.22 -5.98 0.76
N LYS A 351 -26.68 -4.81 1.22
CA LYS A 351 -26.48 -4.32 2.59
C LYS A 351 -26.88 -5.32 3.66
N THR A 352 -28.03 -5.97 3.49
CA THR A 352 -28.55 -6.97 4.44
C THR A 352 -27.58 -8.15 4.58
N LEU A 353 -27.18 -8.77 3.46
CA LEU A 353 -26.26 -9.91 3.47
C LEU A 353 -24.89 -9.55 4.07
N LEU A 354 -24.35 -8.38 3.69
CA LEU A 354 -23.09 -7.91 4.26
C LEU A 354 -23.17 -7.73 5.77
N ASN A 355 -24.24 -7.10 6.27
CA ASN A 355 -24.42 -6.85 7.70
C ASN A 355 -24.62 -8.15 8.49
N GLU A 356 -25.36 -9.13 7.98
CA GLU A 356 -25.53 -10.45 8.61
C GLU A 356 -24.18 -11.14 8.82
N ILE A 357 -23.36 -11.23 7.76
CA ILE A 357 -22.02 -11.82 7.84
C ILE A 357 -21.14 -11.06 8.85
N ILE A 358 -21.19 -9.72 8.84
CA ILE A 358 -20.43 -8.91 9.80
C ILE A 358 -20.88 -9.18 11.24
N ASP A 359 -22.19 -9.22 11.50
CA ASP A 359 -22.73 -9.37 12.85
C ASP A 359 -22.41 -10.76 13.44
N GLU A 360 -22.48 -11.81 12.62
CA GLU A 360 -22.04 -13.16 13.00
C GLU A 360 -20.55 -13.23 13.34
N ASN A 361 -19.72 -12.47 12.63
CA ASN A 361 -18.28 -12.40 12.89
C ASN A 361 -17.99 -11.57 14.15
N LEU A 362 -18.63 -10.41 14.32
CA LEU A 362 -18.47 -9.57 15.51
C LEU A 362 -18.91 -10.30 16.78
N ALA A 363 -20.00 -11.07 16.73
CA ALA A 363 -20.45 -11.89 17.85
C ALA A 363 -19.40 -12.94 18.28
N TYR A 364 -18.68 -13.52 17.33
CA TYR A 364 -17.58 -14.45 17.61
C TYR A 364 -16.33 -13.73 18.14
N ILE A 365 -15.97 -12.60 17.55
CA ILE A 365 -14.69 -11.90 17.79
C ILE A 365 -14.68 -11.13 19.10
N ARG A 366 -15.71 -10.31 19.37
CA ARG A 366 -15.75 -9.38 20.51
C ARG A 366 -15.45 -10.02 21.87
N PRO A 367 -15.98 -11.19 22.24
CA PRO A 367 -15.69 -11.79 23.55
C PRO A 367 -14.26 -12.33 23.67
N ARG A 368 -13.52 -12.47 22.56
CA ARG A 368 -12.18 -13.10 22.50
C ARG A 368 -11.07 -12.12 22.13
N ALA A 369 -11.42 -10.96 21.57
CA ALA A 369 -10.47 -10.02 21.02
C ALA A 369 -9.61 -9.37 22.11
N THR A 370 -8.37 -9.07 21.72
CA THR A 370 -7.44 -8.24 22.51
C THR A 370 -7.15 -6.96 21.73
N PRO A 371 -6.39 -5.99 22.28
CA PRO A 371 -5.96 -4.82 21.53
C PRO A 371 -5.22 -5.15 20.22
N LEU A 372 -4.67 -6.36 20.07
CA LEU A 372 -4.02 -6.82 18.83
C LEU A 372 -5.00 -7.02 17.66
N GLN A 373 -6.29 -7.20 17.92
CA GLN A 373 -7.33 -7.42 16.90
C GLN A 373 -8.34 -6.27 16.83
N GLN A 374 -8.12 -5.17 17.55
CA GLN A 374 -9.05 -4.04 17.57
C GLN A 374 -9.31 -3.48 16.16
N SER A 375 -8.28 -3.42 15.32
CA SER A 375 -8.41 -2.98 13.92
C SER A 375 -9.43 -3.81 13.13
N LEU A 376 -9.60 -5.11 13.40
CA LEU A 376 -10.61 -5.93 12.74
C LEU A 376 -12.01 -5.51 13.17
N ILE A 377 -12.25 -5.29 14.46
CA ILE A 377 -13.55 -4.84 14.99
C ILE A 377 -13.90 -3.48 14.39
N ASP A 378 -12.98 -2.52 14.44
CA ASP A 378 -13.21 -1.15 13.96
C ASP A 378 -13.57 -1.15 12.46
N VAL A 379 -12.86 -1.95 11.65
CA VAL A 379 -13.13 -2.08 10.22
C VAL A 379 -14.49 -2.71 9.95
N LEU A 380 -14.84 -3.79 10.65
CA LEU A 380 -16.13 -4.45 10.50
C LEU A 380 -17.29 -3.51 10.86
N GLU A 381 -17.17 -2.77 11.96
CA GLU A 381 -18.16 -1.77 12.35
C GLU A 381 -18.26 -0.63 11.34
N ASN A 382 -17.13 -0.14 10.82
CA ASN A 382 -17.11 0.88 9.79
C ASN A 382 -17.75 0.41 8.46
N MET A 383 -17.57 -0.86 8.08
CA MET A 383 -18.23 -1.40 6.88
C MET A 383 -19.76 -1.36 6.99
N LYS A 384 -20.31 -1.54 8.20
CA LYS A 384 -21.77 -1.42 8.44
C LYS A 384 -22.29 -0.01 8.23
N THR A 385 -21.47 1.03 8.40
CA THR A 385 -21.90 2.42 8.24
C THR A 385 -21.71 2.97 6.83
N ARG A 386 -20.91 2.30 5.98
CA ARG A 386 -20.61 2.74 4.62
C ARG A 386 -21.71 2.33 3.62
N ALA A 387 -21.90 3.12 2.57
CA ALA A 387 -22.73 2.74 1.44
C ALA A 387 -22.11 1.51 0.74
N THR A 388 -22.95 0.54 0.39
CA THR A 388 -22.62 -0.56 -0.53
C THR A 388 -22.68 -0.07 -1.96
N PHE A 389 -22.19 -0.88 -2.91
CA PHE A 389 -22.25 -0.52 -4.34
C PHE A 389 -23.67 -0.24 -4.80
N TRP A 390 -24.64 -0.98 -4.27
CA TRP A 390 -26.07 -0.83 -4.55
C TRP A 390 -26.65 0.52 -4.10
N GLU A 391 -26.02 1.15 -3.11
CA GLU A 391 -26.43 2.45 -2.56
C GLU A 391 -25.61 3.60 -3.17
N GLU A 392 -24.33 3.37 -3.46
CA GLU A 392 -23.38 4.39 -3.92
C GLU A 392 -23.43 4.62 -5.44
N TYR A 393 -23.55 3.54 -6.24
CA TYR A 393 -23.39 3.62 -7.69
C TYR A 393 -24.72 3.44 -8.43
N PRO A 394 -25.12 4.41 -9.28
CA PRO A 394 -26.22 4.21 -10.20
C PRO A 394 -25.97 2.99 -11.10
N LYS A 395 -26.97 2.12 -11.26
CA LYS A 395 -26.88 0.89 -12.06
C LYS A 395 -25.76 -0.07 -11.61
N ALA A 396 -25.53 -0.18 -10.30
CA ALA A 396 -24.53 -1.07 -9.71
C ALA A 396 -24.57 -2.50 -10.26
N GLU A 397 -25.76 -3.04 -10.55
CA GLU A 397 -25.98 -4.36 -11.17
C GLU A 397 -25.14 -4.58 -12.43
N ILE A 398 -25.05 -3.58 -13.33
CA ILE A 398 -24.28 -3.68 -14.57
C ILE A 398 -22.79 -3.81 -14.27
N GLY A 399 -22.29 -2.99 -13.34
CA GLY A 399 -20.90 -3.03 -12.91
C GLY A 399 -20.55 -4.36 -12.24
N ILE A 400 -21.41 -4.81 -11.32
CA ILE A 400 -21.23 -6.08 -10.60
C ILE A 400 -21.19 -7.26 -11.57
N ARG A 401 -22.12 -7.33 -12.55
CA ARG A 401 -22.08 -8.35 -13.61
C ARG A 401 -20.81 -8.30 -14.43
N SER A 402 -20.34 -7.11 -14.80
CA SER A 402 -19.08 -6.95 -15.52
C SER A 402 -17.88 -7.44 -14.69
N GLY A 403 -17.85 -7.09 -13.41
CA GLY A 403 -16.85 -7.58 -12.45
C GLY A 403 -16.85 -9.09 -12.29
N LYS A 404 -18.03 -9.71 -12.19
CA LYS A 404 -18.20 -11.17 -12.18
C LYS A 404 -17.64 -11.81 -13.44
N THR A 405 -18.03 -11.32 -14.63
CA THR A 405 -17.51 -11.82 -15.91
C THR A 405 -15.99 -11.75 -15.97
N ARG A 406 -15.40 -10.63 -15.52
CA ARG A 406 -13.93 -10.50 -15.44
C ARG A 406 -13.33 -11.51 -14.47
N CYS A 407 -13.93 -11.72 -13.30
CA CYS A 407 -13.45 -12.68 -12.31
C CYS A 407 -13.47 -14.13 -12.85
N GLU A 408 -14.55 -14.52 -13.52
CA GLU A 408 -14.73 -15.85 -14.12
C GLU A 408 -13.83 -16.06 -15.36
N GLN A 409 -13.54 -15.00 -16.11
CA GLN A 409 -12.52 -15.03 -17.16
C GLN A 409 -11.14 -15.32 -16.56
N ILE A 410 -10.77 -14.65 -15.47
CA ILE A 410 -9.50 -14.90 -14.76
C ILE A 410 -9.47 -16.31 -14.16
N ASP A 411 -10.59 -16.82 -13.67
CA ASP A 411 -10.74 -18.22 -13.24
C ASP A 411 -10.39 -19.20 -14.37
N THR A 412 -10.95 -18.97 -15.55
CA THR A 412 -10.66 -19.78 -16.73
C THR A 412 -9.17 -19.75 -17.09
N ILE A 413 -8.56 -18.55 -17.10
CA ILE A 413 -7.14 -18.36 -17.39
C ILE A 413 -6.24 -19.09 -16.37
N ARG A 414 -6.62 -19.07 -15.09
CA ARG A 414 -5.80 -19.60 -13.99
C ARG A 414 -6.14 -21.03 -13.60
N GLY A 415 -7.16 -21.64 -14.21
CA GLY A 415 -7.66 -22.97 -13.82
C GLY A 415 -8.26 -23.00 -12.41
N THR A 416 -8.78 -21.87 -11.93
CA THR A 416 -9.46 -21.76 -10.63
C THR A 416 -10.97 -21.63 -10.83
N ASP A 417 -11.76 -21.70 -9.76
CA ASP A 417 -13.21 -21.54 -9.82
C ASP A 417 -13.72 -20.96 -8.51
N ILE A 418 -14.16 -19.70 -8.53
CA ILE A 418 -14.71 -19.03 -7.36
C ILE A 418 -15.88 -19.79 -6.73
N LYS A 419 -16.68 -20.51 -7.51
CA LYS A 419 -17.83 -21.26 -7.00
C LYS A 419 -17.42 -22.45 -6.13
N LYS A 420 -16.17 -22.92 -6.24
CA LYS A 420 -15.58 -23.93 -5.35
C LYS A 420 -14.97 -23.32 -4.08
N ILE A 421 -14.66 -22.02 -4.12
CA ILE A 421 -14.03 -21.26 -3.02
C ILE A 421 -15.10 -20.64 -2.11
N LEU A 422 -16.28 -20.33 -2.63
CA LEU A 422 -17.42 -19.85 -1.84
C LEU A 422 -18.12 -21.02 -1.14
N THR A 423 -17.82 -21.18 0.14
CA THR A 423 -18.38 -22.19 1.04
C THR A 423 -19.58 -21.70 1.86
N ASP A 424 -19.72 -20.38 2.08
CA ASP A 424 -20.96 -19.78 2.61
C ASP A 424 -22.03 -19.84 1.53
N GLU A 425 -23.11 -20.59 1.80
CA GLU A 425 -24.19 -20.84 0.85
C GLU A 425 -24.86 -19.55 0.36
N ARG A 426 -24.98 -18.52 1.23
CA ARG A 426 -25.59 -17.24 0.88
C ARG A 426 -24.72 -16.47 -0.11
N LEU A 427 -23.40 -16.47 0.09
CA LEU A 427 -22.45 -15.85 -0.84
C LEU A 427 -22.43 -16.59 -2.18
N LEU A 428 -22.46 -17.92 -2.15
CA LEU A 428 -22.49 -18.74 -3.36
C LEU A 428 -23.80 -18.54 -4.14
N GLU A 429 -24.94 -18.51 -3.45
CA GLU A 429 -26.25 -18.23 -4.05
C GLU A 429 -26.29 -16.82 -4.65
N TRP A 430 -25.84 -15.82 -3.90
CA TRP A 430 -25.69 -14.45 -4.41
C TRP A 430 -24.83 -14.43 -5.67
N TRP A 431 -23.64 -15.05 -5.65
CA TRP A 431 -22.74 -15.11 -6.81
C TRP A 431 -23.42 -15.75 -8.03
N LYS A 432 -24.19 -16.82 -7.83
CA LYS A 432 -24.91 -17.50 -8.93
C LYS A 432 -26.01 -16.63 -9.53
N ASN A 433 -26.68 -15.82 -8.71
CA ASN A 433 -27.87 -15.06 -9.10
C ASN A 433 -27.58 -13.65 -9.65
N ILE A 434 -26.37 -13.10 -9.45
CA ILE A 434 -25.98 -11.79 -10.01
C ILE A 434 -25.71 -11.81 -11.51
#